data_AF-A0A533YWC5-F1
#
_entry.id   AF-A0A533YWC5-F1
#
_cell.length_a   1.000
_cell.length_b   1.000
_cell.length_c   1.000
_cell.angle_alpha   90.00
_cell.angle_beta   90.00
_cell.angle_gamma   90.00
#
_symmetry.space_group_name_H-M   'P 1'
#
loop_
_entity.id
_entity.type
_entity.pdbx_description
1 polymer ?
#
loop_
_entity_poly.entity_id
_entity_poly.type
_entity_poly.pdbx_seq_one_letter_code
_entity_poly.pdbx_strand_id
1 'polypeptide(L)'
;MGTLPAQRLPSCAGRFYDGTPERLREQVRALLEPDAPRVAASAIICPHAGLMYSGAVAGAVYSRVTFPATAILVGPNHTGFGPPLSVYSEGEW
;
A
#
# COMPACT_ATOMS: atom_id res chain seq x y z
N MET A 1 -10.60 -24.29 10.17
CA MET A 1 -10.17 -22.92 9.81
C MET A 1 -9.01 -22.58 10.71
N GLY A 2 -7.81 -22.37 10.15
CA GLY A 2 -6.65 -21.99 10.96
C GLY A 2 -6.81 -20.55 11.45
N THR A 3 -6.36 -20.26 12.67
CA THR A 3 -6.33 -18.91 13.23
C THR A 3 -5.44 -18.01 12.37
N LEU A 4 -5.91 -16.80 12.02
CA LEU A 4 -5.06 -15.82 11.37
C LEU A 4 -3.98 -15.33 12.34
N PRO A 5 -2.77 -14.97 11.86
CA PRO A 5 -1.77 -14.41 12.75
C PRO A 5 -2.28 -13.08 13.33
N ALA A 6 -1.91 -12.77 14.57
CA ALA A 6 -2.28 -11.48 15.17
C ALA A 6 -1.71 -10.29 14.39
N GLN A 7 -0.60 -10.48 13.67
CA GLN A 7 0.05 -9.47 12.83
C GLN A 7 0.50 -10.09 11.50
N ARG A 8 0.18 -9.43 10.39
CA ARG A 8 0.67 -9.81 9.06
C ARG A 8 2.00 -9.13 8.78
N LEU A 9 3.07 -9.92 8.65
CA LEU A 9 4.38 -9.37 8.32
C LEU A 9 4.47 -8.89 6.85
N PRO A 10 5.29 -7.86 6.56
CA PRO A 10 5.44 -7.31 5.22
C PRO A 10 6.16 -8.30 4.28
N SER A 11 5.39 -8.97 3.41
CA SER A 11 5.87 -10.04 2.54
C SER A 11 6.83 -9.61 1.42
N CYS A 12 6.94 -8.31 1.13
CA CYS A 12 7.73 -7.79 0.01
C CYS A 12 8.85 -6.81 0.44
N ALA A 13 9.04 -6.62 1.75
CA ALA A 13 10.10 -5.78 2.29
C ALA A 13 11.49 -6.28 1.83
N GLY A 14 12.35 -5.36 1.40
CA GLY A 14 13.67 -5.69 0.85
C GLY A 14 13.65 -6.18 -0.60
N ARG A 15 12.47 -6.33 -1.22
CA ARG A 15 12.33 -6.74 -2.63
C ARG A 15 11.63 -5.67 -3.47
N PHE A 16 10.45 -5.23 -3.02
CA PHE A 16 9.65 -4.24 -3.77
C PHE A 16 9.98 -2.81 -3.32
N TYR A 17 10.49 -2.67 -2.11
CA TYR A 17 10.82 -1.43 -1.45
C TYR A 17 11.89 -1.71 -0.39
N ASP A 18 12.50 -0.66 0.15
CA ASP A 18 13.55 -0.81 1.16
C ASP A 18 13.07 -1.63 2.38
N GLY A 19 13.92 -2.55 2.85
CA GLY A 19 13.55 -3.52 3.90
C GLY A 19 13.51 -2.95 5.31
N THR A 20 14.02 -1.74 5.53
CA THR A 20 14.01 -1.09 6.85
C THR A 20 13.05 0.09 6.87
N PRO A 21 12.36 0.34 8.01
CA PRO A 21 11.41 1.45 8.12
C PRO A 21 12.03 2.81 7.82
N GLU A 22 13.29 3.05 8.21
CA GLU A 22 13.97 4.33 8.05
C GLU A 22 14.21 4.62 6.57
N ARG A 23 14.80 3.66 5.86
CA ARG A 23 15.08 3.80 4.42
C ARG A 23 13.81 3.82 3.60
N LEU A 24 12.78 3.05 3.98
CA LEU A 24 11.48 3.11 3.32
C LEU A 24 10.85 4.51 3.44
N ARG A 25 10.94 5.16 4.61
CA ARG A 25 10.44 6.53 4.78
C ARG A 25 11.20 7.55 3.92
N GLU A 26 12.50 7.37 3.74
CA GLU A 26 13.29 8.22 2.84
C GLU A 26 12.90 7.98 1.38
N GLN A 27 12.79 6.71 0.97
CA GLN A 27 12.36 6.31 -0.35
C GLN A 27 10.98 6.88 -0.69
N VAL A 28 10.01 6.77 0.21
CA VAL A 28 8.66 7.33 0.02
C VAL A 28 8.69 8.86 -0.03
N ARG A 29 9.42 9.53 0.88
CA ARG A 29 9.51 11.00 0.86
C ARG A 29 10.07 11.54 -0.45
N ALA A 30 11.04 10.86 -1.05
CA ALA A 30 11.60 11.24 -2.34
C ALA A 30 10.61 11.12 -3.52
N LEU A 31 9.51 10.39 -3.34
CA LEU A 31 8.48 10.16 -4.37
C LEU A 31 7.26 11.07 -4.20
N LEU A 32 7.14 11.77 -3.07
CA LEU A 32 5.99 12.62 -2.76
C LEU A 32 6.19 14.05 -3.29
N GLU A 33 5.09 14.64 -3.72
CA GLU A 33 4.94 16.07 -4.03
C GLU A 33 4.25 16.77 -2.84
N PRO A 34 4.98 17.44 -1.94
CA PRO A 34 4.41 17.96 -0.68
C PRO A 34 3.40 19.10 -0.89
N ASP A 35 3.59 19.90 -1.93
CA ASP A 35 2.78 21.09 -2.23
C ASP A 35 1.61 20.80 -3.18
N ALA A 36 1.38 19.52 -3.51
CA ALA A 36 0.29 19.15 -4.39
C ALA A 36 -1.08 19.45 -3.72
N PRO A 37 -2.02 20.09 -4.44
CA PRO A 37 -3.35 20.35 -3.90
C PRO A 37 -4.05 19.02 -3.62
N ARG A 38 -4.63 18.90 -2.43
CA ARG A 38 -5.30 17.69 -1.98
C ARG A 38 -6.80 17.74 -2.24
N VAL A 39 -7.36 16.58 -2.57
CA VAL A 39 -8.80 16.37 -2.75
C VAL A 39 -9.29 15.24 -1.84
N ALA A 40 -10.52 15.38 -1.35
CA ALA A 40 -11.22 14.30 -0.70
C ALA A 40 -11.71 13.31 -1.77
N ALA A 41 -10.95 12.26 -2.02
CA ALA A 41 -11.28 11.23 -2.99
C ALA A 41 -12.07 10.09 -2.32
N SER A 42 -13.22 9.71 -2.88
CA SER A 42 -13.97 8.53 -2.42
C SER A 42 -13.26 7.22 -2.73
N ALA A 43 -12.43 7.20 -3.77
CA ALA A 43 -11.59 6.08 -4.15
C ALA A 43 -10.37 6.58 -4.95
N ILE A 44 -9.28 5.80 -4.92
CA ILE A 44 -8.12 6.00 -5.76
C ILE A 44 -7.70 4.68 -6.41
N ILE A 45 -7.04 4.78 -7.55
CA ILE A 45 -6.38 3.65 -8.21
C ILE A 45 -4.89 3.95 -8.22
N CYS A 46 -4.09 3.02 -7.71
CA CYS A 46 -2.65 3.18 -7.58
C CYS A 46 -1.94 1.91 -8.06
N PRO A 47 -0.80 2.02 -8.77
CA PRO A 47 0.01 0.85 -9.14
C PRO A 47 0.61 0.17 -7.89
N HIS A 48 0.93 -1.12 -8.01
CA HIS A 48 1.46 -1.95 -6.92
C HIS A 48 2.76 -2.69 -7.29
N ALA A 49 3.48 -2.23 -8.33
CA ALA A 49 4.82 -2.73 -8.61
C ALA A 49 5.82 -2.19 -7.57
N GLY A 50 7.07 -2.67 -7.62
CA GLY A 50 8.12 -2.15 -6.76
C GLY A 50 8.31 -0.63 -6.92
N LEU A 51 8.68 0.07 -5.84
CA LEU A 51 8.78 1.53 -5.80
C LEU A 51 9.78 2.08 -6.82
N MET A 52 10.80 1.30 -7.19
CA MET A 52 11.72 1.64 -8.28
C MET A 52 11.01 1.85 -9.63
N TYR A 53 9.92 1.13 -9.89
CA TYR A 53 9.22 1.16 -11.17
C TYR A 53 7.98 2.04 -11.15
N SER A 54 7.17 1.95 -10.08
CA SER A 54 5.89 2.65 -10.01
C SER A 54 5.77 3.66 -8.88
N GLY A 55 6.84 3.89 -8.12
CA GLY A 55 6.84 4.75 -6.95
C GLY A 55 6.45 6.20 -7.26
N ALA A 56 6.96 6.75 -8.36
CA ALA A 56 6.65 8.14 -8.73
C ALA A 56 5.17 8.33 -9.09
N VAL A 57 4.56 7.36 -9.78
CA VAL A 57 3.14 7.38 -10.11
C VAL A 57 2.29 7.23 -8.85
N ALA A 58 2.66 6.32 -7.93
CA ALA A 58 2.00 6.18 -6.65
C ALA A 58 2.10 7.46 -5.80
N GLY A 59 3.29 8.07 -5.76
CA GLY A 59 3.56 9.32 -5.05
C GLY A 59 2.69 10.47 -5.58
N ALA A 60 2.58 10.63 -6.90
CA ALA A 60 1.72 11.63 -7.51
C ALA A 60 0.23 11.49 -7.11
N VAL A 61 -0.27 10.25 -6.98
CA VAL A 61 -1.64 9.98 -6.49
C VAL A 61 -1.74 10.32 -5.01
N TYR A 62 -0.91 9.71 -4.16
CA TYR A 62 -1.04 9.87 -2.71
C TYR A 62 -0.78 11.30 -2.21
N SER A 63 0.04 12.07 -2.92
CA SER A 63 0.25 13.50 -2.63
C SER A 63 -1.00 14.36 -2.79
N ARG A 64 -1.97 13.93 -3.58
CA ARG A 64 -3.20 14.67 -3.89
C ARG A 64 -4.40 14.17 -3.10
N VAL A 65 -4.22 13.26 -2.15
CA VAL A 65 -5.34 12.65 -1.42
C VAL A 65 -5.40 13.19 0.00
N THR A 66 -6.58 13.66 0.40
CA THR A 66 -6.91 13.82 1.81
C THR A 66 -7.31 12.46 2.37
N PHE A 67 -6.47 11.89 3.22
CA PHE A 67 -6.70 10.54 3.76
C PHE A 67 -7.84 10.54 4.80
N PRO A 68 -8.81 9.62 4.68
CA PRO A 68 -9.77 9.37 5.74
C PRO A 68 -9.11 8.62 6.91
N ALA A 69 -9.78 8.61 8.07
CA ALA A 69 -9.34 7.78 9.21
C ALA A 69 -9.39 6.27 8.91
N THR A 70 -10.23 5.86 7.95
CA THR A 70 -10.40 4.47 7.56
C THR A 70 -10.38 4.35 6.04
N ALA A 71 -9.56 3.44 5.54
CA ALA A 71 -9.46 3.11 4.12
C ALA A 71 -9.65 1.60 3.92
N ILE A 72 -10.21 1.23 2.76
CA ILE A 72 -10.30 -0.16 2.32
C ILE A 72 -9.26 -0.34 1.20
N LEU A 73 -8.29 -1.24 1.40
CA LEU A 73 -7.32 -1.60 0.38
C LEU A 73 -7.80 -2.84 -0.38
N VAL A 74 -8.04 -2.68 -1.68
CA VAL A 74 -8.47 -3.77 -2.57
C VAL A 74 -7.36 -4.04 -3.58
N GLY A 75 -6.96 -5.30 -3.72
CA GLY A 75 -5.94 -5.72 -4.66
C GLY A 75 -6.27 -7.06 -5.30
N PRO A 76 -5.76 -7.34 -6.51
CA PRO A 76 -5.95 -8.63 -7.15
C PRO A 76 -5.15 -9.73 -6.44
N ASN A 77 -5.66 -10.95 -6.54
CA ASN A 77 -4.93 -12.14 -6.11
C ASN A 77 -4.08 -12.69 -7.27
N HIS A 78 -2.77 -12.48 -7.20
CA HIS A 78 -1.83 -12.95 -8.22
C HIS A 78 -1.43 -14.44 -8.09
N THR A 79 -1.85 -15.11 -7.00
CA THR A 79 -1.49 -16.52 -6.77
C THR A 79 -2.43 -17.50 -7.49
N GLY A 80 -3.65 -17.06 -7.81
CA GLY A 80 -4.71 -17.90 -8.35
C GLY A 80 -5.34 -18.87 -7.33
N PHE A 81 -4.89 -18.88 -6.07
CA PHE A 81 -5.42 -19.76 -5.02
C PHE A 81 -6.45 -19.06 -4.13
N GLY A 82 -7.45 -19.80 -3.66
CA GLY A 82 -8.44 -19.31 -2.70
C GLY A 82 -9.76 -18.86 -3.33
N PRO A 83 -10.67 -18.26 -2.53
CA PRO A 83 -11.98 -17.84 -2.99
C PRO A 83 -11.90 -16.61 -3.91
N PRO A 84 -12.98 -16.29 -4.66
CA PRO A 84 -13.03 -15.11 -5.53
C PRO A 84 -12.85 -13.77 -4.80
N LEU A 85 -13.18 -13.72 -3.50
CA LEU A 85 -13.00 -12.56 -2.61
C LEU A 85 -12.60 -13.06 -1.23
N SER A 86 -11.65 -12.38 -0.59
CA SER A 86 -11.20 -12.67 0.77
C SER A 86 -10.88 -11.38 1.51
N VAL A 87 -11.04 -11.38 2.83
CA VAL A 87 -10.68 -10.29 3.74
C VAL A 87 -9.76 -10.82 4.83
N TYR A 88 -8.81 -10.00 5.26
CA TYR A 88 -8.06 -10.22 6.50
C TYR A 88 -8.93 -9.75 7.67
N SER A 89 -9.69 -10.66 8.26
CA SER A 89 -10.84 -10.32 9.12
C SER A 89 -10.49 -9.86 10.53
N GLU A 90 -9.28 -10.16 11.00
CA GLU A 90 -8.82 -9.86 12.36
C GLU A 90 -7.29 -9.66 12.38
N GLY A 91 -6.79 -8.95 13.38
CA GLY A 91 -5.38 -8.67 13.57
C GLY A 91 -4.90 -7.37 12.90
N GLU A 92 -3.59 -7.21 12.84
CA GLU A 92 -2.89 -6.02 12.35
C GLU A 92 -2.16 -6.30 11.03
N TRP A 93 -2.00 -5.24 10.22
CA TRP A 93 -1.34 -5.28 8.92
C TRP A 93 -0.14 -4.35 8.88
#